data_AF-A0A969S8G3-F1
#
_entry.id   AF-A0A969S8G3-F1
#
_cell.length_a   1.000
_cell.length_b   1.000
_cell.length_c   1.000
_cell.angle_alpha   90.00
_cell.angle_beta   90.00
_cell.angle_gamma   90.00
#
_symmetry.space_group_name_H-M   'P 1'
#
loop_
_entity.id
_entity.type
_entity.pdbx_description
1 polymer ?
#
loop_
_entity_poly.entity_id
_entity_poly.type
_entity_poly.pdbx_seq_one_letter_code
_entity_poly.pdbx_strand_id
1 'polypeptide(L)'
;MMALTHAAIAGSIVSLVLGDCSPLVLGCAAIGSQLPDLDTSTSLVGSVAFPVSRWIEERYPHRSITHSFLFSGAIALCTIPLYLYVDWKPWAALVSGHIISIFSDTFTKQGVQLFYPSPVWCVRGLNPRRRLTTGGTGEYWVLAAFVALMVFSFYTYTGGGFIFKASQVIGLKSAQERIYNANAGNHHVYAVIEGVKKSDRTPVNGRFWVLGQTGADYIVTDGKEIYATGDAGQIIPSRLVIEPGTAASNQVFTLVFDDENSLTTLSALRKKYPNSPIYLSGSLMLEAPEEVKITLNPNALATAVVEGGNLKLEMSPLETVAPLVKDQYVTGQIQAKVFSSKGL
;
A
#
# COMPACT_ATOMS: atom_id res chain seq x y z
N MET A 1 23.52 23.17 13.32
CA MET A 1 22.39 24.13 13.18
C MET A 1 21.70 24.26 14.55
N MET A 2 20.53 24.87 14.68
CA MET A 2 19.70 24.74 15.90
C MET A 2 19.21 23.30 16.03
N ALA A 3 19.15 22.81 17.28
CA ALA A 3 18.64 21.49 17.64
C ALA A 3 17.26 21.18 17.02
N LEU A 4 16.34 22.13 17.10
CA LEU A 4 14.97 22.02 16.55
C LEU A 4 14.98 21.85 15.03
N THR A 5 15.88 22.53 14.31
CA THR A 5 15.98 22.41 12.85
C THR A 5 16.49 21.02 12.47
N HIS A 6 17.47 20.47 13.19
CA HIS A 6 17.93 19.10 12.96
C HIS A 6 16.82 18.07 13.20
N ALA A 7 16.07 18.22 14.29
CA ALA A 7 14.96 17.32 14.60
C ALA A 7 13.86 17.37 13.52
N ALA A 8 13.51 18.57 13.05
CA ALA A 8 12.50 18.74 11.99
C ALA A 8 12.96 18.14 10.65
N ILE A 9 14.22 18.37 10.24
CA ILE A 9 14.77 17.80 8.99
C ILE A 9 14.84 16.27 9.09
N ALA A 10 15.39 15.74 10.18
CA ALA A 10 15.50 14.30 10.38
C ALA A 10 14.12 13.64 10.42
N GLY A 11 13.19 14.14 11.25
CA GLY A 11 11.85 13.55 11.37
C GLY A 11 11.05 13.56 10.06
N SER A 12 11.08 14.66 9.31
CA SER A 12 10.37 14.76 8.03
C SER A 12 10.96 13.86 6.94
N ILE A 13 12.28 13.84 6.77
CA ILE A 13 12.92 12.99 5.75
C ILE A 13 12.79 11.51 6.12
N VAL A 14 13.07 11.14 7.37
CA VAL A 14 12.98 9.74 7.82
C VAL A 14 11.55 9.22 7.70
N SER A 15 10.55 10.00 8.10
CA SER A 15 9.15 9.56 8.00
C SER A 15 8.69 9.34 6.55
N LEU A 16 9.16 10.15 5.61
CA LEU A 16 8.87 9.97 4.18
C LEU A 16 9.59 8.76 3.59
N VAL A 17 10.88 8.58 3.93
CA VAL A 17 11.70 7.49 3.40
C VAL A 17 11.25 6.13 3.95
N LEU A 18 11.01 6.04 5.27
CA LEU A 18 10.55 4.81 5.91
C LEU A 18 9.04 4.60 5.76
N GLY A 19 8.29 5.62 5.33
CA GLY A 19 6.84 5.59 5.21
C GLY A 19 6.14 5.38 6.55
N ASP A 20 6.76 5.79 7.65
CA ASP A 20 6.31 5.53 9.02
C ASP A 20 6.41 6.79 9.87
N CYS A 21 5.27 7.22 10.43
CA CYS A 21 5.16 8.39 11.30
C CYS A 21 4.92 8.00 12.77
N SER A 22 5.19 6.75 13.16
CA SER A 22 5.01 6.31 14.54
C SER A 22 5.87 7.16 15.50
N PRO A 23 5.38 7.44 16.72
CA PRO A 23 6.12 8.25 17.70
C PRO A 23 7.51 7.69 18.01
N LEU A 24 7.67 6.36 17.99
CA LEU A 24 8.94 5.70 18.22
C LEU A 24 9.94 5.99 17.09
N VAL A 25 9.54 5.85 15.83
CA VAL A 25 10.39 6.14 14.66
C VAL A 25 10.80 7.62 14.64
N LEU A 26 9.84 8.53 14.84
CA LEU A 26 10.12 9.97 14.88
C LEU A 26 11.01 10.35 16.07
N GLY A 27 10.79 9.72 17.24
CA GLY A 27 11.62 9.91 18.42
C GLY A 27 13.06 9.43 18.21
N CYS A 28 13.24 8.26 17.62
CA CYS A 28 14.56 7.74 17.24
C CYS A 28 15.27 8.64 16.23
N ALA A 29 14.57 9.13 15.21
CA ALA A 29 15.12 10.09 14.25
C ALA A 29 15.54 11.41 14.91
N ALA A 30 14.71 11.93 15.81
CA ALA A 30 15.02 13.13 16.58
C ALA A 30 16.24 12.91 17.47
N ILE A 31 16.31 11.83 18.24
CA ILE A 31 17.48 11.49 19.08
C ILE A 31 18.74 11.36 18.21
N GLY A 32 18.67 10.59 17.13
CA GLY A 32 19.78 10.40 16.19
C GLY A 32 20.30 11.73 15.62
N SER A 33 19.39 12.67 15.33
CA SER A 33 19.75 13.99 14.80
C SER A 33 20.56 14.85 15.77
N GLN A 34 20.46 14.60 17.08
CA GLN A 34 21.16 15.35 18.13
C GLN A 34 22.51 14.73 18.53
N LEU A 35 22.75 13.45 18.17
CA LEU A 35 24.01 12.77 18.46
C LEU A 35 25.29 13.45 17.91
N PRO A 36 25.28 14.22 16.80
CA PRO A 36 26.47 14.92 16.37
C PRO A 36 26.97 15.93 17.42
N ASP A 37 26.07 16.60 18.15
CA ASP A 37 26.41 17.62 19.14
C ASP A 37 26.99 17.06 20.46
N LEU A 38 27.23 15.74 20.52
CA LEU A 38 27.92 15.07 21.63
C LEU A 38 29.37 15.55 21.81
N ASP A 39 29.94 16.23 20.80
CA ASP A 39 31.27 16.83 20.83
C ASP A 39 31.36 18.18 21.57
N THR A 40 30.25 18.71 22.09
CA THR A 40 30.22 19.98 22.84
C THR A 40 29.53 19.79 24.20
N SER A 41 30.23 20.06 25.29
CA SER A 41 29.70 19.87 26.66
C SER A 41 28.53 20.80 27.00
N THR A 42 28.37 21.91 26.28
CA THR A 42 27.27 22.87 26.46
C THR A 42 25.96 22.46 25.78
N SER A 43 25.98 21.47 24.88
CA SER A 43 24.75 21.01 24.21
C SER A 43 23.90 20.15 25.14
N LEU A 44 22.61 19.96 24.80
CA LEU A 44 21.74 19.09 25.58
C LEU A 44 22.28 17.64 25.62
N VAL A 45 22.74 17.12 24.48
CA VAL A 45 23.29 15.75 24.41
C VAL A 45 24.65 15.68 25.10
N GLY A 46 25.51 16.68 24.89
CA GLY A 46 26.84 16.71 25.50
C GLY A 46 26.79 16.89 27.02
N SER A 47 25.84 17.65 27.55
CA SER A 47 25.66 17.78 29.01
C SER A 47 25.18 16.48 29.66
N VAL A 48 24.30 15.72 28.99
CA VAL A 48 23.89 14.38 29.43
C VAL A 48 25.03 13.37 29.30
N ALA A 49 25.85 13.46 28.26
CA ALA A 49 27.00 12.58 28.02
C ALA A 49 28.27 12.99 28.78
N PHE A 50 28.17 13.90 29.75
CA PHE A 50 29.31 14.25 30.60
C PHE A 50 29.76 13.02 31.41
N PRO A 51 31.08 12.69 31.49
CA PRO A 51 32.26 13.49 31.10
C PRO A 51 32.81 13.22 29.69
N VAL A 52 32.20 12.31 28.92
CA VAL A 52 32.69 11.89 27.60
C VAL A 52 32.70 13.06 26.62
N SER A 53 31.66 13.87 26.62
CA SER A 53 31.56 15.07 25.78
C SER A 53 32.73 16.04 25.99
N ARG A 54 33.10 16.31 27.25
CA ARG A 54 34.25 17.16 27.59
C ARG A 54 35.58 16.55 27.12
N TRP A 55 35.75 15.24 27.27
CA TRP A 55 36.95 14.55 26.78
C TRP A 55 37.12 14.69 25.26
N ILE A 56 36.02 14.66 24.50
CA ILE A 56 35.99 14.86 23.05
C ILE A 56 36.27 16.33 22.71
N GLU A 57 35.57 17.26 23.36
CA GLU A 57 35.69 18.71 23.13
C GLU A 57 37.12 19.22 23.35
N GLU A 58 37.85 18.67 24.33
CA GLU A 58 39.25 19.04 24.61
C GLU A 58 40.25 18.50 23.57
N ARG A 59 39.89 17.47 22.80
CA ARG A 59 40.81 16.75 21.88
C ARG A 59 40.54 16.97 20.41
N TYR A 60 39.29 17.26 20.06
CA TYR A 60 38.84 17.30 18.67
C TYR A 60 38.06 18.59 18.39
N PRO A 61 38.27 19.22 17.21
CA PRO A 61 37.46 20.37 16.83
C PRO A 61 35.98 20.01 16.74
N HIS A 62 35.10 20.92 17.13
CA HIS A 62 33.66 20.76 16.90
C HIS A 62 33.38 20.51 15.41
N ARG A 63 32.46 19.58 15.12
CA ARG A 63 32.08 19.10 13.77
C ARG A 63 33.10 18.24 13.05
N SER A 64 33.93 17.53 13.82
CA SER A 64 34.85 16.51 13.32
C SER A 64 34.32 15.09 13.55
N ILE A 65 34.75 14.41 14.62
CA ILE A 65 34.51 12.99 14.86
C ILE A 65 33.04 12.62 14.86
N THR A 66 32.24 13.30 15.69
CA THR A 66 30.82 12.98 15.88
C THR A 66 29.96 13.33 14.67
N HIS A 67 30.51 14.09 13.73
CA HIS A 67 29.84 14.52 12.51
C HIS A 67 30.35 13.78 11.26
N SER A 68 30.86 12.55 11.44
CA SER A 68 31.43 11.73 10.38
C SER A 68 30.57 10.51 10.05
N PHE A 69 30.70 9.99 8.83
CA PHE A 69 30.07 8.72 8.46
C PHE A 69 30.62 7.54 9.26
N LEU A 70 31.89 7.62 9.70
CA LEU A 70 32.49 6.64 10.58
C LEU A 70 31.73 6.56 11.91
N PHE A 71 31.36 7.71 12.48
CA PHE A 71 30.55 7.76 13.69
C PHE A 71 29.11 7.29 13.45
N SER A 72 28.52 7.58 12.28
CA SER A 72 27.23 6.97 11.90
C SER A 72 27.30 5.44 11.88
N GLY A 73 28.40 4.87 11.37
CA GLY A 73 28.66 3.44 11.39
C GLY A 73 28.81 2.89 12.82
N ALA A 74 29.53 3.61 13.70
CA ALA A 74 29.64 3.25 15.10
C ALA A 74 28.27 3.25 15.82
N ILE A 75 27.45 4.29 15.58
CA ILE A 75 26.07 4.35 16.09
C ILE A 75 25.27 3.14 15.59
N ALA A 76 25.36 2.81 14.30
CA ALA A 76 24.63 1.69 13.72
C ALA A 76 25.00 0.35 14.38
N LEU A 77 26.30 0.13 14.64
CA LEU A 77 26.80 -1.06 15.34
C LEU A 77 26.37 -1.10 16.81
N CYS A 78 26.53 0.01 17.54
CA CYS A 78 26.16 0.08 18.96
C CYS A 78 24.66 -0.06 19.20
N THR A 79 23.84 0.28 18.20
CA THR A 79 22.37 0.21 18.28
C THR A 79 21.77 -1.04 17.64
N ILE A 80 22.58 -2.04 17.23
CA ILE A 80 22.09 -3.34 16.75
C ILE A 80 21.02 -3.97 17.67
N PRO A 81 21.10 -3.89 19.02
CA PRO A 81 20.03 -4.41 19.87
C PRO A 81 18.64 -3.83 19.55
N LEU A 82 18.57 -2.56 19.11
CA LEU A 82 17.32 -1.93 18.69
C LEU A 82 16.74 -2.61 17.44
N TYR A 83 17.60 -3.00 16.49
CA TYR A 83 17.21 -3.77 15.31
C TYR A 83 16.72 -5.17 15.68
N LEU A 84 17.42 -5.86 16.60
CA LEU A 84 17.13 -7.25 16.95
C LEU A 84 15.91 -7.42 17.87
N TYR A 85 15.70 -6.50 18.81
CA TYR A 85 14.69 -6.67 19.88
C TYR A 85 13.45 -5.78 19.74
N VAL A 86 13.49 -4.74 18.90
CA VAL A 86 12.35 -3.82 18.71
C VAL A 86 11.79 -3.94 17.30
N ASP A 87 12.47 -3.35 16.33
CA ASP A 87 12.16 -3.46 14.89
C ASP A 87 13.31 -2.80 14.10
N TRP A 88 13.41 -3.10 12.81
CA TRP A 88 14.42 -2.49 11.95
C TRP A 88 14.18 -1.00 11.70
N LYS A 89 12.91 -0.54 11.74
CA LYS A 89 12.56 0.85 11.44
C LYS A 89 13.07 1.86 12.49
N PRO A 90 12.88 1.69 13.81
CA PRO A 90 13.46 2.59 14.81
C PRO A 90 14.99 2.63 14.76
N TRP A 91 15.63 1.49 14.50
CA TRP A 91 17.07 1.42 14.30
C TRP A 91 17.52 2.22 13.06
N ALA A 92 16.89 1.98 11.92
CA ALA A 92 17.16 2.72 10.70
C ALA A 92 16.89 4.22 10.88
N ALA A 93 15.84 4.59 11.61
CA ALA A 93 15.48 5.98 11.91
C ALA A 93 16.55 6.69 12.74
N LEU A 94 17.11 6.03 13.75
CA LEU A 94 18.17 6.58 14.58
C LEU A 94 19.45 6.84 13.77
N VAL A 95 19.88 5.84 12.98
CA VAL A 95 21.10 5.95 12.15
C VAL A 95 20.92 6.99 11.03
N SER A 96 19.78 6.94 10.33
CA SER A 96 19.48 7.91 9.27
C SER A 96 19.28 9.32 9.81
N GLY A 97 18.70 9.48 11.00
CA GLY A 97 18.57 10.77 11.68
C GLY A 97 19.93 11.44 11.91
N HIS A 98 20.93 10.67 12.33
CA HIS A 98 22.32 11.15 12.43
C HIS A 98 22.92 11.52 11.08
N ILE A 99 22.78 10.66 10.06
CA ILE A 99 23.31 10.92 8.71
C ILE A 99 22.69 12.19 8.11
N ILE A 100 21.38 12.38 8.29
CA ILE A 100 20.65 13.52 7.78
C ILE A 100 21.07 14.81 8.49
N SER A 101 21.30 14.78 9.82
CA SER A 101 21.74 15.96 10.57
C SER A 101 23.15 16.39 10.22
N ILE A 102 24.11 15.46 10.11
CA ILE A 102 25.48 15.79 9.67
C ILE A 102 25.48 16.32 8.23
N PHE A 103 24.62 15.78 7.37
CA PHE A 103 24.49 16.26 6.00
C PHE A 103 23.87 17.66 5.96
N SER A 104 22.88 17.97 6.81
CA SER A 104 22.31 19.31 6.87
C SER A 104 23.33 20.35 7.34
N ASP A 105 24.27 19.98 8.21
CA ASP A 105 25.35 20.88 8.63
C ASP A 105 26.33 21.25 7.53
N THR A 106 26.41 20.49 6.43
CA THR A 106 27.22 20.88 5.25
C THR A 106 26.74 22.19 4.62
N PHE A 107 25.47 22.58 4.83
CA PHE A 107 24.88 23.83 4.32
C PHE A 107 25.15 25.05 5.21
N THR A 108 25.76 24.84 6.37
CA THR A 108 26.14 25.93 7.29
C THR A 108 27.44 26.60 6.86
N LYS A 109 27.75 27.77 7.44
CA LYS A 109 28.99 28.51 7.13
C LYS A 109 30.27 27.70 7.38
N GLN A 110 30.32 26.96 8.49
CA GLN A 110 31.48 26.18 8.92
C GLN A 110 31.59 24.84 8.18
N GLY A 111 30.45 24.22 7.85
CA GLY A 111 30.42 22.85 7.34
C GLY A 111 30.84 21.82 8.38
N VAL A 112 31.32 20.67 7.89
CA VAL A 112 31.55 19.45 8.68
C VAL A 112 32.65 18.57 8.06
N GLN A 113 33.40 17.82 8.86
CA GLN A 113 34.34 16.80 8.37
C GLN A 113 33.66 15.41 8.22
N LEU A 114 32.89 15.22 7.14
CA LEU A 114 32.16 13.97 6.90
C LEU A 114 33.06 12.73 6.82
N PHE A 115 34.30 12.91 6.35
CA PHE A 115 35.27 11.84 6.09
C PHE A 115 36.40 11.77 7.12
N TYR A 116 36.17 12.24 8.36
CA TYR A 116 37.11 12.00 9.47
C TYR A 116 37.52 10.52 9.51
N PRO A 117 38.82 10.17 9.63
CA PRO A 117 39.95 11.00 10.09
C PRO A 117 40.61 11.88 9.03
N SER A 118 40.16 11.85 7.78
CA SER A 118 40.65 12.79 6.76
C SER A 118 40.16 14.21 7.09
N PRO A 119 41.05 15.22 7.19
CA PRO A 119 40.69 16.57 7.65
C PRO A 119 39.96 17.42 6.58
N VAL A 120 39.20 16.77 5.69
CA VAL A 120 38.47 17.42 4.59
C VAL A 120 37.17 18.03 5.10
N TRP A 121 37.07 19.35 5.01
CA TRP A 121 35.85 20.10 5.34
C TRP A 121 34.88 20.09 4.18
N CYS A 122 33.73 19.43 4.38
CA CYS A 122 32.64 19.37 3.43
C CYS A 122 31.71 20.56 3.67
N VAL A 123 31.65 21.46 2.69
CA VAL A 123 30.75 22.61 2.68
C VAL A 123 30.01 22.68 1.36
N ARG A 124 28.69 22.84 1.40
CA ARG A 124 27.84 23.01 0.23
C ARG A 124 27.56 24.49 -0.01
N GLY A 125 27.67 24.90 -1.28
CA GLY A 125 27.43 26.27 -1.72
C GLY A 125 28.72 27.03 -2.04
N LEU A 126 28.87 27.39 -3.31
CA LEU A 126 30.02 28.12 -3.86
C LEU A 126 30.11 29.56 -3.33
N ASN A 127 28.99 30.17 -2.95
CA ASN A 127 28.95 31.53 -2.39
C ASN A 127 28.85 31.49 -0.85
N PRO A 128 29.91 31.87 -0.10
CA PRO A 128 29.92 31.85 1.36
C PRO A 128 28.84 32.72 2.01
N ARG A 129 28.38 33.77 1.32
CA ARG A 129 27.36 34.71 1.84
C ARG A 129 25.95 34.13 1.86
N ARG A 130 25.68 33.07 1.08
CA ARG A 130 24.37 32.41 1.01
C ARG A 130 24.27 31.16 1.91
N ARG A 131 25.32 30.85 2.67
CA ARG A 131 25.32 29.72 3.59
C ARG A 131 24.49 30.03 4.83
N LEU A 132 23.90 28.99 5.41
CA LEU A 132 23.05 29.14 6.58
C LEU A 132 23.89 29.57 7.80
N THR A 133 23.40 30.60 8.49
CA THR A 133 23.86 31.02 9.80
C THR A 133 22.97 30.41 10.86
N THR A 134 23.56 29.75 11.86
CA THR A 134 22.82 29.25 13.02
C THR A 134 22.05 30.39 13.68
N GLY A 135 20.75 30.21 13.89
CA GLY A 135 19.84 31.21 14.46
C GLY A 135 19.47 32.38 13.53
N GLY A 136 19.87 32.34 12.25
CA GLY A 136 19.51 33.37 11.27
C GLY A 136 18.14 33.16 10.63
N THR A 137 17.61 34.18 9.96
CA THR A 137 16.31 34.14 9.27
C THR A 137 16.21 33.00 8.25
N GLY A 138 17.29 32.73 7.51
CA GLY A 138 17.34 31.63 6.54
C GLY A 138 17.14 30.25 7.17
N GLU A 139 17.58 30.04 8.41
CA GLU A 139 17.37 28.77 9.11
C GLU A 139 15.91 28.60 9.54
N TYR A 140 15.24 29.66 9.99
CA TYR A 140 13.81 29.58 10.32
C TYR A 140 12.94 29.24 9.11
N TRP A 141 13.29 29.71 7.91
CA TRP A 141 12.61 29.29 6.68
C TRP A 141 12.83 27.80 6.37
N VAL A 142 14.04 27.29 6.58
CA VAL A 142 14.34 25.85 6.46
C VAL A 142 13.51 25.06 7.48
N LEU A 143 13.50 25.48 8.75
CA LEU A 143 12.69 24.86 9.79
C LEU A 143 11.21 24.84 9.39
N ALA A 144 10.64 25.97 8.97
CA ALA A 144 9.25 26.05 8.54
C ALA A 144 8.94 25.12 7.37
N ALA A 145 9.82 25.05 6.37
CA ALA A 145 9.66 24.16 5.22
C ALA A 145 9.66 22.68 5.62
N PHE A 146 10.56 22.26 6.51
CA PHE A 146 10.62 20.87 6.96
C PHE A 146 9.53 20.50 7.97
N VAL A 147 9.02 21.46 8.75
CA VAL A 147 7.79 21.27 9.54
C VAL A 147 6.60 21.07 8.62
N ALA A 148 6.45 21.88 7.57
CA ALA A 148 5.40 21.69 6.56
C ALA A 148 5.53 20.32 5.85
N LEU A 149 6.77 19.90 5.54
CA LEU A 149 7.05 18.58 4.98
C LEU A 149 6.68 17.46 5.95
N MET A 150 6.89 17.63 7.25
CA MET A 150 6.49 16.67 8.28
C MET A 150 4.97 16.56 8.38
N VAL A 151 4.23 17.68 8.33
CA VAL A 151 2.76 17.68 8.29
C VAL A 151 2.25 16.98 7.03
N PHE A 152 2.89 17.24 5.88
CA PHE A 152 2.58 16.54 4.64
C PHE A 152 2.84 15.04 4.76
N SER A 153 3.97 14.63 5.34
CA SER A 153 4.28 13.22 5.61
C SER A 153 3.18 12.55 6.44
N PHE A 154 2.73 13.18 7.52
CA PHE A 154 1.64 12.68 8.36
C PHE A 154 0.31 12.54 7.59
N TYR A 155 -0.04 13.54 6.76
CA TYR A 155 -1.21 13.47 5.89
C TYR A 155 -1.13 12.30 4.88
N THR A 156 0.06 12.02 4.34
CA THR A 156 0.22 10.86 3.46
C THR A 156 0.14 9.54 4.23
N TYR A 157 0.72 9.47 5.44
CA TYR A 157 0.73 8.29 6.29
C TYR A 157 -0.68 7.85 6.69
N THR A 158 -1.54 8.78 7.12
CA THR A 158 -2.95 8.47 7.44
C THR A 158 -3.72 7.96 6.22
N GLY A 159 -3.34 8.40 5.01
CA GLY A 159 -3.87 7.89 3.74
C GLY A 159 -3.21 6.61 3.22
N GLY A 160 -2.42 5.89 4.03
CA GLY A 160 -1.76 4.64 3.67
C GLY A 160 -0.28 4.78 3.26
N GLY A 161 0.30 5.98 3.31
CA GLY A 161 1.68 6.29 2.97
C GLY A 161 1.85 6.75 1.52
N PHE A 162 2.91 7.54 1.26
CA PHE A 162 3.22 8.05 -0.09
C PHE A 162 3.44 6.91 -1.10
N ILE A 163 4.22 5.89 -0.74
CA ILE A 163 4.52 4.75 -1.61
C ILE A 163 3.24 4.01 -2.00
N PHE A 164 2.32 3.81 -1.06
CA PHE A 164 1.04 3.17 -1.35
C PHE A 164 0.20 4.00 -2.32
N LYS A 165 0.09 5.33 -2.11
CA LYS A 165 -0.63 6.21 -3.05
C LYS A 165 0.01 6.22 -4.43
N ALA A 166 1.34 6.27 -4.52
CA ALA A 166 2.06 6.16 -5.79
C ALA A 166 1.79 4.80 -6.46
N SER A 167 1.82 3.72 -5.69
CA SER A 167 1.53 2.36 -6.14
C SER A 167 0.10 2.22 -6.68
N GLN A 168 -0.87 2.87 -6.02
CA GLN A 168 -2.26 2.93 -6.46
C GLN A 168 -2.39 3.63 -7.81
N VAL A 169 -1.74 4.80 -7.99
CA VAL A 169 -1.79 5.57 -9.24
C VAL A 169 -1.18 4.80 -10.41
N ILE A 170 -0.08 4.08 -10.17
CA ILE A 170 0.63 3.30 -11.19
C ILE A 170 -0.10 1.98 -11.51
N GLY A 171 -1.01 1.52 -10.64
CA GLY A 171 -1.75 0.27 -10.87
C GLY A 171 -1.03 -0.98 -10.37
N LEU A 172 -0.18 -0.88 -9.35
CA LEU A 172 0.52 -2.05 -8.79
C LEU A 172 -0.48 -3.01 -8.13
N LYS A 173 -0.38 -4.31 -8.46
CA LYS A 173 -1.32 -5.35 -8.00
C LYS A 173 -1.55 -5.33 -6.49
N SER A 174 -0.49 -5.30 -5.68
CA SER A 174 -0.59 -5.29 -4.21
C SER A 174 -1.38 -4.10 -3.64
N ALA A 175 -1.30 -2.93 -4.29
CA ALA A 175 -2.07 -1.76 -3.89
C ALA A 175 -3.56 -1.94 -4.22
N GLN A 176 -3.85 -2.49 -5.40
CA GLN A 176 -5.21 -2.77 -5.86
C GLN A 176 -5.91 -3.83 -5.00
N GLU A 177 -5.19 -4.89 -4.60
CA GLU A 177 -5.67 -5.93 -3.70
C GLU A 177 -6.09 -5.36 -2.34
N ARG A 178 -5.26 -4.48 -1.77
CA ARG A 178 -5.58 -3.83 -0.49
C ARG A 178 -6.82 -2.94 -0.59
N ILE A 179 -6.98 -2.19 -1.68
CA ILE A 179 -8.16 -1.34 -1.90
C ILE A 179 -9.40 -2.19 -2.09
N TYR A 180 -9.30 -3.26 -2.88
CA TYR A 180 -10.39 -4.21 -3.09
C TYR A 180 -10.80 -4.84 -1.75
N ASN A 181 -9.88 -5.43 -0.99
CA ASN A 181 -10.20 -6.09 0.29
C ASN A 181 -10.80 -5.13 1.33
N ALA A 182 -10.37 -3.86 1.35
CA ALA A 182 -10.92 -2.85 2.25
C ALA A 182 -12.35 -2.40 1.87
N ASN A 183 -12.72 -2.46 0.58
CA ASN A 183 -13.95 -1.86 0.07
C ASN A 183 -14.99 -2.87 -0.44
N ALA A 184 -14.57 -4.09 -0.80
CA ALA A 184 -15.41 -5.09 -1.45
C ALA A 184 -16.58 -5.58 -0.59
N GLY A 185 -16.57 -5.38 0.73
CA GLY A 185 -17.73 -5.69 1.59
C GLY A 185 -18.82 -4.61 1.58
N ASN A 186 -18.43 -3.35 1.37
CA ASN A 186 -19.26 -2.18 1.69
C ASN A 186 -19.47 -1.20 0.52
N HIS A 187 -18.85 -1.45 -0.63
CA HIS A 187 -18.96 -0.60 -1.82
C HIS A 187 -19.06 -1.44 -3.09
N HIS A 188 -19.70 -0.88 -4.11
CA HIS A 188 -19.52 -1.34 -5.49
C HIS A 188 -18.13 -0.96 -5.96
N VAL A 189 -17.27 -1.95 -6.18
CA VAL A 189 -15.89 -1.71 -6.57
C VAL A 189 -15.75 -1.82 -8.08
N TYR A 190 -15.15 -0.82 -8.72
CA TYR A 190 -14.93 -0.79 -10.16
C TYR A 190 -13.44 -0.96 -10.49
N ALA A 191 -13.15 -1.58 -11.63
CA ALA A 191 -11.81 -1.67 -12.20
C ALA A 191 -11.76 -0.80 -13.46
N VAL A 192 -10.88 0.20 -13.46
CA VAL A 192 -10.49 0.94 -14.67
C VAL A 192 -9.34 0.16 -15.31
N ILE A 193 -9.60 -0.37 -16.49
CA ILE A 193 -8.68 -1.28 -17.19
C ILE A 193 -8.25 -0.63 -18.50
N GLU A 194 -6.94 -0.57 -18.71
CA GLU A 194 -6.30 -0.28 -19.98
C GLU A 194 -5.49 -1.51 -20.40
N GLY A 195 -5.79 -2.08 -21.57
CA GLY A 195 -5.11 -3.29 -22.04
C GLY A 195 -5.64 -3.78 -23.37
N VAL A 196 -5.54 -5.08 -23.60
CA VAL A 196 -6.02 -5.73 -24.83
C VAL A 196 -6.77 -7.02 -24.53
N LYS A 197 -7.72 -7.39 -25.39
CA LYS A 197 -8.32 -8.73 -25.37
C LYS A 197 -7.30 -9.76 -25.83
N LYS A 198 -7.33 -10.95 -25.24
CA LYS A 198 -6.37 -12.03 -25.54
C LYS A 198 -6.61 -12.66 -26.92
N SER A 199 -7.86 -12.72 -27.36
CA SER A 199 -8.26 -13.38 -28.61
C SER A 199 -7.85 -12.61 -29.86
N ASP A 200 -8.18 -11.32 -29.93
CA ASP A 200 -8.04 -10.48 -31.13
C ASP A 200 -7.10 -9.28 -30.94
N ARG A 201 -6.53 -9.11 -29.73
CA ARG A 201 -5.68 -7.97 -29.35
C ARG A 201 -6.36 -6.61 -29.50
N THR A 202 -7.70 -6.57 -29.56
CA THR A 202 -8.44 -5.31 -29.59
C THR A 202 -8.20 -4.52 -28.29
N PRO A 203 -8.01 -3.20 -28.37
CA PRO A 203 -7.77 -2.38 -27.19
C PRO A 203 -9.01 -2.36 -26.31
N VAL A 204 -8.80 -2.59 -25.02
CA VAL A 204 -9.82 -2.47 -23.98
C VAL A 204 -9.43 -1.28 -23.13
N ASN A 205 -10.24 -0.22 -23.20
CA ASN A 205 -10.14 0.93 -22.31
C ASN A 205 -11.54 1.23 -21.78
N GLY A 206 -11.75 0.96 -20.50
CA GLY A 206 -13.07 1.12 -19.91
C GLY A 206 -13.10 0.89 -18.41
N ARG A 207 -14.26 1.24 -17.84
CA ARG A 207 -14.58 1.01 -16.45
C ARG A 207 -15.50 -0.19 -16.35
N PHE A 208 -15.04 -1.21 -15.64
CA PHE A 208 -15.77 -2.46 -15.44
C PHE A 208 -16.13 -2.63 -13.97
N TRP A 209 -17.25 -3.27 -13.70
CA TRP A 209 -17.64 -3.58 -12.33
C TRP A 209 -16.96 -4.88 -11.86
N VAL A 210 -16.37 -4.88 -10.67
CA VAL A 210 -15.66 -6.05 -10.12
C VAL A 210 -16.65 -6.94 -9.37
N LEU A 211 -16.82 -8.17 -9.85
CA LEU A 211 -17.69 -9.18 -9.26
C LEU A 211 -16.95 -10.03 -8.22
N GLY A 212 -15.65 -10.26 -8.43
CA GLY A 212 -14.86 -11.13 -7.58
C GLY A 212 -13.37 -11.03 -7.86
N GLN A 213 -12.60 -11.73 -7.04
CA GLN A 213 -11.16 -11.87 -7.17
C GLN A 213 -10.81 -13.36 -7.15
N THR A 214 -9.97 -13.78 -8.10
CA THR A 214 -9.45 -15.14 -8.20
C THR A 214 -7.92 -15.03 -8.15
N GLY A 215 -7.34 -15.28 -6.98
CA GLY A 215 -5.91 -15.05 -6.75
C GLY A 215 -5.54 -13.57 -6.87
N ALA A 216 -4.58 -13.24 -7.75
CA ALA A 216 -4.13 -11.86 -8.00
C ALA A 216 -4.91 -11.15 -9.12
N ASP A 217 -5.89 -11.83 -9.72
CA ASP A 217 -6.66 -11.36 -10.87
C ASP A 217 -8.14 -11.17 -10.51
N TYR A 218 -8.86 -10.39 -11.33
CA TYR A 218 -10.22 -9.93 -11.04
C TYR A 218 -11.21 -10.42 -12.08
N ILE A 219 -12.41 -10.79 -11.62
CA ILE A 219 -13.56 -11.07 -12.47
C ILE A 219 -14.36 -9.78 -12.59
N VAL A 220 -14.50 -9.29 -13.81
CA VAL A 220 -15.09 -7.98 -14.12
C VAL A 220 -16.21 -8.09 -15.14
N THR A 221 -17.18 -7.16 -15.10
CA THR A 221 -18.28 -7.11 -16.07
C THR A 221 -18.50 -5.70 -16.60
N ASP A 222 -18.90 -5.60 -17.86
CA ASP A 222 -19.40 -4.37 -18.49
C ASP A 222 -20.94 -4.25 -18.40
N GLY A 223 -21.61 -5.21 -17.75
CA GLY A 223 -23.07 -5.33 -17.67
C GLY A 223 -23.70 -6.17 -18.79
N LYS A 224 -22.93 -6.59 -19.80
CA LYS A 224 -23.37 -7.50 -20.87
C LYS A 224 -22.64 -8.83 -20.82
N GLU A 225 -21.32 -8.78 -20.68
CA GLU A 225 -20.45 -9.94 -20.60
C GLU A 225 -19.57 -9.88 -19.34
N ILE A 226 -19.05 -11.05 -18.95
CA ILE A 226 -18.15 -11.21 -17.80
C ILE A 226 -16.80 -11.61 -18.36
N TYR A 227 -15.72 -11.02 -17.83
CA TYR A 227 -14.36 -11.25 -18.26
C TYR A 227 -13.47 -11.50 -17.04
N ALA A 228 -12.50 -12.41 -17.17
CA ALA A 228 -11.41 -12.50 -16.21
C ALA A 228 -10.21 -11.68 -16.70
N THR A 229 -9.53 -11.00 -15.77
CA THR A 229 -8.27 -10.30 -16.06
C THR A 229 -7.06 -11.22 -15.83
N GLY A 230 -5.90 -10.85 -16.35
CA GLY A 230 -4.64 -11.58 -16.13
C GLY A 230 -4.27 -12.54 -17.24
N ASP A 231 -3.19 -13.31 -17.04
CA ASP A 231 -2.60 -14.16 -18.09
C ASP A 231 -3.51 -15.35 -18.47
N ALA A 232 -4.26 -15.86 -17.48
CA ALA A 232 -5.25 -16.91 -17.67
C ALA A 232 -6.62 -16.37 -18.14
N GLY A 233 -6.84 -15.05 -18.05
CA GLY A 233 -8.09 -14.40 -18.39
C GLY A 233 -8.24 -14.02 -19.87
N GLN A 234 -9.38 -13.41 -20.18
CA GLN A 234 -9.72 -12.90 -21.52
C GLN A 234 -9.14 -11.49 -21.77
N ILE A 235 -8.89 -10.72 -20.70
CA ILE A 235 -8.32 -9.37 -20.78
C ILE A 235 -6.92 -9.38 -20.17
N ILE A 236 -5.93 -8.95 -20.96
CA ILE A 236 -4.55 -8.75 -20.50
C ILE A 236 -4.38 -7.25 -20.19
N PRO A 237 -4.43 -6.84 -18.91
CA PRO A 237 -4.30 -5.44 -18.54
C PRO A 237 -2.84 -4.99 -18.66
N SER A 238 -2.62 -3.87 -19.36
CA SER A 238 -1.38 -3.10 -19.27
C SER A 238 -1.37 -2.21 -18.02
N ARG A 239 -2.55 -1.75 -17.60
CA ARG A 239 -2.78 -1.02 -16.36
C ARG A 239 -4.16 -1.38 -15.80
N LEU A 240 -4.23 -1.61 -14.49
CA LEU A 240 -5.48 -1.90 -13.78
C LEU A 240 -5.52 -1.11 -12.47
N VAL A 241 -6.55 -0.29 -12.30
CA VAL A 241 -6.76 0.51 -11.10
C VAL A 241 -8.15 0.22 -10.55
N ILE A 242 -8.22 -0.07 -9.25
CA ILE A 242 -9.44 -0.34 -8.51
C ILE A 242 -9.92 0.95 -7.85
N GLU A 243 -11.18 1.27 -8.07
CA GLU A 243 -11.85 2.45 -7.54
C GLU A 243 -13.12 2.06 -6.78
N PRO A 244 -13.24 2.43 -5.49
CA PRO A 244 -14.48 2.26 -4.76
C PRO A 244 -15.54 3.22 -5.33
N GLY A 245 -16.70 2.67 -5.67
CA GLY A 245 -17.87 3.41 -6.13
C GLY A 245 -18.87 3.64 -5.00
N THR A 246 -20.16 3.54 -5.31
CA THR A 246 -21.26 3.77 -4.35
C THR A 246 -21.29 2.73 -3.23
N ALA A 247 -21.78 3.12 -2.06
CA ALA A 247 -21.96 2.20 -0.94
C ALA A 247 -22.93 1.06 -1.31
N ALA A 248 -22.52 -0.17 -1.04
CA ALA A 248 -23.28 -1.37 -1.34
C ALA A 248 -22.98 -2.46 -0.32
N SER A 249 -23.91 -3.41 -0.12
CA SER A 249 -23.68 -4.56 0.72
C SER A 249 -23.52 -5.80 -0.15
N ASN A 250 -22.36 -6.45 -0.03
CA ASN A 250 -22.07 -7.71 -0.71
C ASN A 250 -22.27 -8.84 0.29
N GLN A 251 -23.34 -9.61 0.14
CA GLN A 251 -23.66 -10.75 1.00
C GLN A 251 -23.40 -12.05 0.24
N VAL A 252 -22.69 -12.99 0.87
CA VAL A 252 -22.44 -14.33 0.32
C VAL A 252 -23.25 -15.32 1.14
N PHE A 253 -24.11 -16.08 0.47
CA PHE A 253 -24.90 -17.15 1.06
C PHE A 253 -24.42 -18.49 0.52
N THR A 254 -24.16 -19.46 1.40
CA THR A 254 -23.94 -20.84 0.97
C THR A 254 -25.29 -21.54 0.88
N LEU A 255 -25.62 -22.04 -0.30
CA LEU A 255 -26.77 -22.88 -0.57
C LEU A 255 -26.28 -24.32 -0.69
N VAL A 256 -26.87 -25.21 0.10
CA VAL A 256 -26.59 -26.65 0.06
C VAL A 256 -27.82 -27.31 -0.55
N PHE A 257 -27.59 -28.13 -1.58
CA PHE A 257 -28.61 -28.90 -2.26
C PHE A 257 -28.35 -30.39 -1.98
N ASP A 258 -29.33 -31.06 -1.39
CA ASP A 258 -29.30 -32.48 -1.05
C ASP A 258 -30.47 -33.17 -1.73
N ASP A 259 -30.40 -33.27 -3.06
CA ASP A 259 -31.41 -33.91 -3.90
C ASP A 259 -32.77 -33.17 -3.88
N GLU A 260 -32.70 -31.84 -3.88
CA GLU A 260 -33.87 -30.96 -3.86
C GLU A 260 -34.12 -30.30 -5.23
N ASN A 261 -35.38 -29.94 -5.49
CA ASN A 261 -35.74 -29.15 -6.67
C ASN A 261 -35.16 -27.73 -6.54
N SER A 262 -34.05 -27.52 -7.26
CA SER A 262 -33.23 -26.30 -7.22
C SER A 262 -34.00 -25.01 -7.53
N LEU A 263 -35.08 -25.08 -8.32
CA LEU A 263 -35.91 -23.94 -8.68
C LEU A 263 -36.57 -23.29 -7.46
N THR A 264 -36.96 -24.07 -6.45
CA THR A 264 -37.66 -23.54 -5.27
C THR A 264 -36.75 -22.64 -4.44
N THR A 265 -35.52 -23.09 -4.17
CA THR A 265 -34.50 -22.34 -3.44
C THR A 265 -33.99 -21.12 -4.23
N LEU A 266 -33.75 -21.28 -5.54
CA LEU A 266 -33.30 -20.18 -6.41
C LEU A 266 -34.38 -19.10 -6.61
N SER A 267 -35.64 -19.50 -6.77
CA SER A 267 -36.77 -18.55 -6.88
C SER A 267 -37.09 -17.85 -5.56
N ALA A 268 -36.95 -18.54 -4.42
CA ALA A 268 -37.06 -17.92 -3.09
C ALA A 268 -35.99 -16.83 -2.88
N LEU A 269 -34.76 -17.09 -3.34
CA LEU A 269 -33.67 -16.13 -3.26
C LEU A 269 -33.91 -14.91 -4.16
N ARG A 270 -34.42 -15.10 -5.40
CA ARG A 270 -34.84 -13.99 -6.26
C ARG A 270 -36.01 -13.19 -5.68
N LYS A 271 -36.98 -13.85 -5.04
CA LYS A 271 -38.12 -13.19 -4.39
C LYS A 271 -37.68 -12.34 -3.19
N LYS A 272 -36.65 -12.77 -2.46
CA LYS A 272 -36.07 -12.02 -1.33
C LYS A 272 -35.27 -10.79 -1.79
N TYR A 273 -34.66 -10.83 -2.98
CA TYR A 273 -33.86 -9.74 -3.54
C TYR A 273 -34.24 -9.42 -5.00
N PRO A 274 -35.40 -8.79 -5.23
CA PRO A 274 -35.97 -8.63 -6.57
C PRO A 274 -35.15 -7.72 -7.50
N ASN A 275 -34.41 -6.75 -6.95
CA ASN A 275 -33.66 -5.74 -7.71
C ASN A 275 -32.13 -5.83 -7.52
N SER A 276 -31.64 -6.91 -6.91
CA SER A 276 -30.21 -7.12 -6.69
C SER A 276 -29.65 -8.10 -7.71
N PRO A 277 -28.55 -7.79 -8.41
CA PRO A 277 -27.86 -8.78 -9.22
C PRO A 277 -27.25 -9.85 -8.31
N ILE A 278 -27.51 -11.11 -8.69
CA ILE A 278 -27.13 -12.32 -7.94
C ILE A 278 -26.24 -13.17 -8.85
N TYR A 279 -25.07 -13.51 -8.35
CA TYR A 279 -24.10 -14.36 -9.05
C TYR A 279 -23.84 -15.63 -8.25
N LEU A 280 -23.78 -16.76 -8.94
CA LEU A 280 -23.62 -18.09 -8.38
C LEU A 280 -22.22 -18.64 -8.72
N SER A 281 -21.54 -19.19 -7.71
CA SER A 281 -20.24 -19.84 -7.86
C SER A 281 -20.21 -21.15 -7.08
N GLY A 282 -19.77 -22.24 -7.69
CA GLY A 282 -19.74 -23.55 -7.04
C GLY A 282 -19.79 -24.71 -8.02
N SER A 283 -19.98 -25.92 -7.49
CA SER A 283 -20.11 -27.13 -8.29
C SER A 283 -21.37 -27.88 -7.90
N LEU A 284 -22.14 -28.26 -8.90
CA LEU A 284 -23.36 -29.03 -8.78
C LEU A 284 -23.25 -30.32 -9.58
N MET A 285 -23.64 -31.45 -9.00
CA MET A 285 -23.79 -32.69 -9.75
C MET A 285 -25.20 -32.72 -10.37
N LEU A 286 -25.25 -32.88 -11.69
CA LEU A 286 -26.50 -32.92 -12.46
C LEU A 286 -26.94 -34.36 -12.66
N GLU A 287 -28.24 -34.61 -12.51
CA GLU A 287 -28.83 -35.92 -12.82
C GLU A 287 -28.87 -36.20 -14.34
N ALA A 288 -29.10 -35.17 -15.15
CA ALA A 288 -29.17 -35.25 -16.62
C ALA A 288 -28.27 -34.20 -17.31
N PRO A 289 -26.94 -34.41 -17.35
CA PRO A 289 -25.99 -33.44 -17.90
C PRO A 289 -26.13 -33.22 -19.42
N GLU A 290 -26.74 -34.17 -20.15
CA GLU A 290 -26.89 -34.12 -21.62
C GLU A 290 -27.91 -33.08 -22.10
N GLU A 291 -28.83 -32.65 -21.24
CA GLU A 291 -29.87 -31.68 -21.57
C GLU A 291 -29.39 -30.22 -21.48
N VAL A 292 -28.22 -30.00 -20.86
CA VAL A 292 -27.68 -28.67 -20.57
C VAL A 292 -26.83 -28.17 -21.74
N LYS A 293 -27.42 -27.35 -22.61
CA LYS A 293 -26.70 -26.70 -23.72
C LYS A 293 -26.13 -25.35 -23.28
N ILE A 294 -24.83 -25.31 -23.04
CA ILE A 294 -24.10 -24.06 -22.72
C ILE A 294 -23.50 -23.48 -24.01
N THR A 295 -23.80 -22.22 -24.28
CA THR A 295 -23.14 -21.49 -25.37
C THR A 295 -21.88 -20.82 -24.82
N LEU A 296 -20.70 -21.29 -25.24
CA LEU A 296 -19.43 -20.72 -24.83
C LEU A 296 -19.01 -19.61 -25.80
N ASN A 297 -18.79 -18.41 -25.29
CA ASN A 297 -18.17 -17.32 -26.05
C ASN A 297 -16.66 -17.30 -25.73
N PRO A 298 -15.76 -17.55 -26.70
CA PRO A 298 -14.32 -17.55 -26.46
C PRO A 298 -13.76 -16.19 -26.03
N ASN A 299 -14.52 -15.10 -26.24
CA ASN A 299 -14.13 -13.74 -25.85
C ASN A 299 -14.63 -13.33 -24.44
N ALA A 300 -15.46 -14.16 -23.81
CA ALA A 300 -15.99 -13.93 -22.46
C ALA A 300 -15.58 -15.08 -21.53
N LEU A 301 -15.68 -14.85 -20.22
CA LEU A 301 -15.48 -15.90 -19.23
C LEU A 301 -16.56 -16.97 -19.41
N ALA A 302 -16.16 -18.24 -19.42
CA ALA A 302 -17.08 -19.36 -19.37
C ALA A 302 -17.70 -19.43 -17.97
N THR A 303 -18.81 -18.73 -17.76
CA THR A 303 -19.44 -18.62 -16.44
C THR A 303 -20.02 -19.95 -15.96
N ALA A 304 -20.33 -20.87 -16.88
CA ALA A 304 -20.83 -22.21 -16.60
C ALA A 304 -20.14 -23.23 -17.52
N VAL A 305 -19.70 -24.37 -16.97
CA VAL A 305 -19.08 -25.46 -17.73
C VAL A 305 -19.58 -26.79 -17.17
N VAL A 306 -20.00 -27.72 -18.04
CA VAL A 306 -20.33 -29.10 -17.66
C VAL A 306 -19.12 -29.99 -17.93
N GLU A 307 -18.53 -30.56 -16.89
CA GLU A 307 -17.43 -31.53 -16.98
C GLU A 307 -17.81 -32.81 -16.24
N GLY A 308 -17.97 -33.92 -16.97
CA GLY A 308 -18.15 -35.26 -16.37
C GLY A 308 -19.38 -35.41 -15.47
N GLY A 309 -20.49 -34.73 -15.80
CA GLY A 309 -21.72 -34.74 -14.99
C GLY A 309 -21.80 -33.64 -13.93
N ASN A 310 -20.73 -32.87 -13.72
CA ASN A 310 -20.71 -31.74 -12.80
C ASN A 310 -20.81 -30.41 -13.55
N LEU A 311 -21.78 -29.59 -13.17
CA LEU A 311 -21.90 -28.19 -13.55
C LEU A 311 -21.03 -27.33 -12.63
N LYS A 312 -19.90 -26.86 -13.14
CA LYS A 312 -19.10 -25.81 -12.50
C LYS A 312 -19.66 -24.45 -12.88
N LEU A 313 -19.89 -23.62 -11.88
CA LEU A 313 -20.33 -22.24 -12.00
C LEU A 313 -19.22 -21.32 -11.47
N GLU A 314 -18.84 -20.34 -12.26
CA GLU A 314 -17.92 -19.27 -11.87
C GLU A 314 -18.59 -17.91 -12.13
N MET A 315 -19.09 -17.28 -11.06
CA MET A 315 -19.80 -16.00 -11.09
C MET A 315 -20.90 -15.95 -12.16
N SER A 316 -21.68 -17.03 -12.26
CA SER A 316 -22.77 -17.15 -13.21
C SER A 316 -23.99 -16.33 -12.77
N PRO A 317 -24.57 -15.47 -13.63
CA PRO A 317 -25.82 -14.78 -13.32
C PRO A 317 -26.96 -15.78 -13.04
N LEU A 318 -27.75 -15.51 -12.00
CA LEU A 318 -28.90 -16.35 -11.64
C LEU A 318 -29.87 -16.55 -12.81
N GLU A 319 -30.06 -15.53 -13.66
CA GLU A 319 -30.96 -15.55 -14.81
C GLU A 319 -30.49 -16.52 -15.90
N THR A 320 -29.18 -16.77 -16.00
CA THR A 320 -28.58 -17.73 -16.93
C THR A 320 -28.61 -19.16 -16.37
N VAL A 321 -28.49 -19.32 -15.04
CA VAL A 321 -28.47 -20.65 -14.39
C VAL A 321 -29.87 -21.22 -14.17
N ALA A 322 -30.84 -20.38 -13.79
CA ALA A 322 -32.22 -20.81 -13.54
C ALA A 322 -32.85 -21.65 -14.67
N PRO A 323 -32.67 -21.32 -15.98
CA PRO A 323 -33.18 -22.15 -17.07
C PRO A 323 -32.35 -23.43 -17.31
N LEU A 324 -31.05 -23.45 -16.95
CA LEU A 324 -30.16 -24.60 -17.18
C LEU A 324 -30.42 -25.76 -16.20
N VAL A 325 -30.90 -25.43 -15.01
CA VAL A 325 -31.19 -26.39 -13.93
C VAL A 325 -32.71 -26.59 -13.77
N LYS A 326 -33.48 -26.12 -14.76
CA LYS A 326 -34.93 -26.23 -14.76
C LYS A 326 -35.30 -27.71 -14.89
N ASP A 327 -36.14 -28.19 -13.99
CA ASP A 327 -36.67 -29.56 -13.96
C ASP A 327 -35.61 -30.66 -13.67
N GLN A 328 -34.45 -30.30 -13.09
CA GLN A 328 -33.40 -31.24 -12.67
C GLN A 328 -33.21 -31.27 -11.15
N TYR A 329 -33.02 -32.46 -10.59
CA TYR A 329 -32.51 -32.63 -9.23
C TYR A 329 -31.00 -32.43 -9.21
N VAL A 330 -30.52 -31.84 -8.12
CA VAL A 330 -29.15 -31.38 -8.03
C VAL A 330 -28.61 -31.63 -6.63
N THR A 331 -27.38 -32.10 -6.58
CA THR A 331 -26.65 -32.33 -5.33
C THR A 331 -25.36 -31.52 -5.34
N GLY A 332 -25.08 -30.82 -4.24
CA GLY A 332 -23.85 -30.03 -4.12
C GLY A 332 -24.00 -28.72 -3.35
N GLN A 333 -22.97 -27.89 -3.43
CA GLN A 333 -22.92 -26.60 -2.73
C GLN A 333 -22.61 -25.46 -3.70
N ILE A 334 -23.37 -24.38 -3.57
CA ILE A 334 -23.16 -23.15 -4.35
C ILE A 334 -23.09 -21.97 -3.40
N GLN A 335 -22.21 -21.03 -3.68
CA GLN A 335 -22.20 -19.72 -3.06
C GLN A 335 -22.96 -18.73 -3.94
N ALA A 336 -24.01 -18.12 -3.38
CA ALA A 336 -24.75 -17.04 -3.99
C ALA A 336 -24.25 -15.70 -3.45
N LYS A 337 -23.63 -14.90 -4.32
CA LYS A 337 -23.19 -13.55 -4.02
C LYS A 337 -24.27 -12.56 -4.47
N VAL A 338 -24.84 -11.84 -3.50
CA VAL A 338 -25.89 -10.85 -3.69
C VAL A 338 -25.29 -9.46 -3.51
N PHE A 339 -25.47 -8.60 -4.52
CA PHE A 339 -25.06 -7.21 -4.46
C PHE A 339 -26.29 -6.34 -4.23
N SER A 340 -26.39 -5.74 -3.05
CA SER A 340 -27.48 -4.82 -2.72
C SER A 340 -26.95 -3.39 -2.64
N SER A 341 -27.53 -2.48 -3.41
CA SER A 341 -27.23 -1.05 -3.24
C SER A 341 -27.76 -0.62 -1.87
N LYS A 342 -26.92 -0.01 -1.04
CA LYS A 342 -27.46 0.74 0.11
C LYS A 342 -28.09 1.99 -0.50
N GLY A 343 -29.42 2.04 -0.51
CA GLY A 343 -30.14 3.28 -0.81
C GLY A 343 -29.64 4.39 0.11
N LEU A 344 -29.46 5.59 -0.45
CA LEU A 344 -29.19 6.81 0.31
C LEU A 344 -30.24 7.03 1.41
#